data_AF-A0A9E2MW49-F1
#
_entry.id   AF-A0A9E2MW49-F1
#
_cell.length_a   1.000
_cell.length_b   1.000
_cell.length_c   1.000
_cell.angle_alpha   90.00
_cell.angle_beta   90.00
_cell.angle_gamma   90.00
#
_symmetry.space_group_name_H-M   'P 1'
#
loop_
_entity.id
_entity.type
_entity.pdbx_description
1 polymer ?
#
loop_
_entity_poly.entity_id
_entity_poly.type
_entity_poly.pdbx_seq_one_letter_code
_entity_poly.pdbx_strand_id
1 'polypeptide(L)'
;QTAESPFQLTESIVGPYELQDFHNFYTTRFGYLPSKIAFMAYCAWRDRTQGHWPDVPEAKRNEYSLGEIRHWLEVYLYRFFKTSQFKRSCAPNGPKVGSGGSLSPRSDYRAPSDSEATVWLDDLKSIPEKDGL
;
A
#
# COMPACT_ATOMS: atom_id res chain seq x y z
N GLN A 1 13.50 10.80 27.63
CA GLN A 1 12.84 9.60 27.08
C GLN A 1 11.55 10.05 26.42
N THR A 2 11.61 10.31 25.11
CA THR A 2 10.43 10.61 24.30
C THR A 2 9.68 9.29 24.11
N ALA A 3 8.47 9.21 24.67
CA ALA A 3 7.59 8.08 24.40
C ALA A 3 7.24 8.09 22.92
N GLU A 4 7.73 7.11 22.15
CA GLU A 4 7.35 6.94 20.74
C GLU A 4 5.83 6.74 20.65
N SER A 5 5.18 7.59 19.84
CA SER A 5 3.74 7.53 19.63
C SER A 5 3.36 6.20 18.96
N PRO A 6 2.29 5.51 19.37
CA PRO A 6 1.92 4.19 18.84
C PRO A 6 1.68 4.15 17.32
N PHE A 7 1.42 5.31 16.70
CA PHE A 7 1.32 5.45 15.25
C PHE A 7 2.64 5.12 14.54
N GLN A 8 3.75 5.65 15.05
CA GLN A 8 5.08 5.48 14.47
C GLN A 8 5.60 4.05 14.62
N LEU A 9 5.17 3.33 15.67
CA LEU A 9 5.44 1.90 15.88
C LEU A 9 4.70 0.99 14.89
N THR A 10 3.58 1.44 14.33
CA THR A 10 2.84 0.63 13.34
C THR A 10 3.42 0.84 11.95
N GLU A 11 3.71 2.09 11.57
CA GLU A 11 4.33 2.42 10.28
C GLU A 11 5.71 1.78 10.12
N SER A 12 6.47 1.58 11.21
CA SER A 12 7.74 0.84 11.15
C SER A 12 7.56 -0.64 10.74
N ILE A 13 6.38 -1.22 10.94
CA ILE A 13 6.06 -2.62 10.61
C ILE A 13 5.37 -2.73 9.25
N VAL A 14 4.42 -1.83 8.97
CA VAL A 14 3.55 -1.93 7.78
C VAL A 14 4.01 -1.03 6.63
N GLY A 15 4.86 -0.06 6.91
CA GLY A 15 5.29 0.99 5.99
C GLY A 15 4.52 2.30 6.16
N PRO A 16 4.98 3.36 5.49
CA PRO A 16 4.31 4.67 5.48
C PRO A 16 2.88 4.54 4.97
N TYR A 17 1.91 5.13 5.69
CA TYR A 17 0.51 4.96 5.33
C TYR A 17 0.17 5.53 3.95
N GLU A 18 0.83 6.61 3.52
CA GLU A 18 0.62 7.18 2.19
C GLU A 18 0.95 6.20 1.06
N LEU A 19 1.98 5.36 1.22
CA LEU A 19 2.31 4.31 0.26
C LEU A 19 1.33 3.15 0.36
N GLN A 20 0.98 2.73 1.58
CA GLN A 20 0.05 1.63 1.80
C GLN A 20 -1.35 1.93 1.25
N ASP A 21 -1.83 3.17 1.43
CA ASP A 21 -3.10 3.63 0.89
C ASP A 21 -3.06 3.73 -0.63
N PHE A 22 -1.93 4.18 -1.20
CA PHE A 22 -1.72 4.20 -2.65
C PHE A 22 -1.79 2.77 -3.22
N HIS A 23 -1.04 1.83 -2.66
CA HIS A 23 -1.06 0.42 -3.06
C HIS A 23 -2.46 -0.16 -2.94
N ASN A 24 -3.14 0.10 -1.82
CA ASN A 24 -4.46 -0.43 -1.56
C ASN A 24 -5.51 0.07 -2.55
N PHE A 25 -5.52 1.38 -2.83
CA PHE A 25 -6.45 1.96 -3.78
C PHE A 25 -6.29 1.34 -5.17
N TYR A 26 -5.08 1.30 -5.72
CA TYR A 26 -4.88 0.78 -7.07
C TYR A 26 -5.03 -0.74 -7.18
N THR A 27 -4.72 -1.47 -6.12
CA THR A 27 -4.95 -2.93 -6.06
C THR A 27 -6.44 -3.23 -6.01
N THR A 28 -7.20 -2.58 -5.12
CA THR A 28 -8.60 -2.96 -4.87
C THR A 28 -9.58 -2.33 -5.84
N ARG A 29 -9.35 -1.08 -6.26
CA ARG A 29 -10.22 -0.36 -7.18
C ARG A 29 -10.05 -0.81 -8.62
N PHE A 30 -8.82 -1.09 -9.04
CA PHE A 30 -8.47 -1.34 -10.44
C PHE A 30 -7.83 -2.70 -10.71
N GLY A 31 -7.42 -3.45 -9.69
CA GLY A 31 -6.80 -4.76 -9.89
C GLY A 31 -5.46 -4.68 -10.61
N TYR A 32 -4.73 -3.55 -10.50
CA TYR A 32 -3.48 -3.38 -11.22
C TYR A 32 -2.37 -4.26 -10.67
N LEU A 33 -1.50 -4.73 -11.58
CA LEU A 33 -0.32 -5.51 -11.22
C LEU A 33 0.69 -4.67 -10.41
N PRO A 34 1.48 -5.31 -9.53
CA PRO A 34 2.51 -4.67 -8.70
C PRO A 34 3.45 -3.78 -9.50
N SER A 35 3.93 -4.24 -10.65
CA SER A 35 4.80 -3.50 -11.56
C SER A 35 4.20 -2.15 -11.98
N LYS A 36 2.91 -2.13 -12.34
CA LYS A 36 2.20 -0.89 -12.69
C LYS A 36 2.00 0.01 -11.47
N ILE A 37 1.66 -0.57 -10.31
CA ILE A 37 1.49 0.17 -9.07
C ILE A 37 2.80 0.86 -8.67
N ALA A 38 3.92 0.13 -8.70
CA ALA A 38 5.24 0.67 -8.40
C ALA A 38 5.66 1.78 -9.37
N PHE A 39 5.38 1.62 -10.67
CA PHE A 39 5.61 2.67 -11.66
C PHE A 39 4.85 3.96 -11.33
N MET A 40 3.54 3.85 -11.04
CA MET A 40 2.74 5.04 -10.71
C MET A 40 3.16 5.66 -9.37
N ALA A 41 3.47 4.84 -8.38
CA ALA A 41 3.97 5.31 -7.09
C ALA A 41 5.31 6.04 -7.28
N TYR A 42 6.22 5.50 -8.09
CA TYR A 42 7.49 6.14 -8.38
C TYR A 42 7.29 7.49 -9.08
N CYS A 43 6.41 7.57 -10.08
CA CYS A 43 6.08 8.84 -10.72
C CYS A 43 5.48 9.88 -9.75
N ALA A 44 4.73 9.43 -8.74
CA ALA A 44 4.06 10.32 -7.78
C ALA A 44 4.99 10.77 -6.63
N TRP A 45 5.90 9.91 -6.18
CA TRP A 45 6.62 10.09 -4.92
C TRP A 45 8.14 10.23 -5.04
N ARG A 46 8.75 10.07 -6.22
CA ARG A 46 10.21 10.16 -6.38
C ARG A 46 10.80 11.55 -6.12
N ASP A 47 9.99 12.61 -6.20
CA ASP A 47 10.44 13.99 -6.07
C ASP A 47 9.37 14.81 -5.34
N ARG A 48 9.65 15.19 -4.09
CA ARG A 48 8.73 15.96 -3.25
C ARG A 48 8.42 17.35 -3.79
N THR A 49 9.25 17.87 -4.70
CA THR A 49 9.09 19.21 -5.29
C THR A 49 8.16 19.21 -6.50
N GLN A 50 7.81 18.03 -7.01
CA GLN A 50 6.89 17.86 -8.14
C GLN A 50 5.48 17.48 -7.66
N GLY A 51 4.49 17.77 -8.52
CA GLY A 51 3.08 17.48 -8.23
C GLY A 51 2.41 18.49 -7.30
N HIS A 52 1.24 18.10 -6.76
CA HIS A 52 0.42 18.94 -5.90
C HIS A 52 0.25 18.29 -4.53
N TRP A 53 0.53 19.06 -3.47
CA TRP A 53 0.41 18.64 -2.08
C TRP A 53 -0.76 19.38 -1.40
N PRO A 54 -1.92 18.75 -1.22
CA PRO A 54 -3.08 19.39 -0.62
C PRO A 54 -2.90 19.52 0.90
N ASP A 55 -2.75 20.75 1.40
CA ASP A 55 -2.66 21.07 2.84
C ASP A 55 -1.54 20.33 3.61
N VAL A 56 -0.52 19.80 2.92
CA VAL A 56 0.62 19.11 3.53
C VAL A 56 1.78 20.09 3.75
N PRO A 57 2.21 20.32 5.02
CA PRO A 57 3.39 21.13 5.32
C PRO A 57 4.64 20.55 4.66
N GLU A 58 5.57 21.41 4.23
CA GLU A 58 6.78 20.99 3.52
C GLU A 58 7.62 19.97 4.29
N ALA A 59 7.70 20.12 5.63
CA ALA A 59 8.38 19.19 6.51
C ALA A 59 7.79 17.76 6.54
N LYS A 60 6.57 17.57 6.01
CA LYS A 60 5.88 16.27 5.92
C LYS A 60 5.74 15.77 4.47
N ARG A 61 6.39 16.44 3.51
CA ARG A 61 6.43 15.98 2.11
C ARG A 61 7.55 14.97 1.96
N ASN A 62 7.15 13.70 1.96
CA ASN A 62 8.06 12.58 1.81
C ASN A 62 8.37 12.34 0.33
N GLU A 63 9.55 11.79 0.08
CA GLU A 63 9.95 11.25 -1.22
C GLU A 63 10.45 9.82 -1.01
N TYR A 64 10.27 8.98 -2.02
CA TYR A 64 10.64 7.57 -1.94
C TYR A 64 11.37 7.14 -3.20
N SER A 65 12.48 6.44 -3.01
CA SER A 65 13.18 5.73 -4.06
C SER A 65 12.35 4.54 -4.58
N LEU A 66 12.67 4.06 -5.79
CA LEU A 66 12.01 2.86 -6.32
C LEU A 66 12.23 1.63 -5.43
N GLY A 67 13.40 1.54 -4.78
CA GLY A 67 13.72 0.45 -3.85
C GLY A 67 12.82 0.46 -2.62
N GLU A 68 12.57 1.63 -2.03
CA GLU A 68 11.66 1.79 -0.89
C GLU A 68 10.21 1.46 -1.27
N ILE A 69 9.76 1.94 -2.42
CA ILE A 69 8.42 1.64 -2.95
C ILE A 69 8.27 0.13 -3.15
N ARG A 70 9.24 -0.53 -3.79
CA ARG A 70 9.24 -1.98 -4.00
C ARG A 70 9.18 -2.73 -2.67
N HIS A 71 10.01 -2.34 -1.70
CA HIS A 71 10.03 -2.97 -0.38
C HIS A 71 8.67 -2.88 0.32
N TRP A 72 8.07 -1.69 0.37
CA TRP A 72 6.78 -1.51 1.03
C TRP A 72 5.61 -2.12 0.25
N LEU A 73 5.73 -2.24 -1.07
CA LEU A 73 4.79 -2.99 -1.89
C LEU A 73 4.87 -4.49 -1.61
N GLU A 74 6.07 -5.05 -1.41
CA GLU A 74 6.24 -6.45 -1.00
C GLU A 74 5.55 -6.73 0.35
N VAL A 75 5.79 -5.86 1.34
CA VAL A 75 5.12 -5.92 2.65
C VAL A 75 3.60 -5.83 2.49
N TYR A 76 3.11 -4.92 1.64
CA TYR A 76 1.69 -4.80 1.34
C TYR A 76 1.12 -6.10 0.77
N LEU A 77 1.72 -6.64 -0.31
CA LEU A 77 1.21 -7.82 -1.02
C LEU A 77 1.18 -9.05 -0.11
N TYR A 78 2.26 -9.28 0.64
CA TYR A 78 2.30 -10.37 1.61
C TYR A 78 1.21 -10.22 2.67
N ARG A 79 1.06 -9.03 3.26
CA ARG A 79 0.07 -8.84 4.32
C ARG A 79 -1.36 -8.87 3.79
N PHE A 80 -1.61 -8.23 2.65
CA PHE A 80 -2.93 -8.09 2.07
C PHE A 80 -3.49 -9.43 1.58
N PHE A 81 -2.71 -10.18 0.80
CA PHE A 81 -3.18 -11.43 0.18
C PHE A 81 -2.98 -12.66 1.06
N LYS A 82 -1.90 -12.74 1.86
CA LYS A 82 -1.59 -13.95 2.65
C LYS A 82 -2.07 -13.88 4.10
N THR A 83 -1.79 -12.79 4.82
CA THR A 83 -1.93 -12.80 6.29
C THR A 83 -3.15 -12.07 6.85
N SER A 84 -3.80 -11.19 6.08
CA SER A 84 -4.89 -10.36 6.61
C SER A 84 -6.29 -10.78 6.18
N GLN A 85 -6.43 -11.60 5.14
CA GLN A 85 -7.75 -11.87 4.54
C GLN A 85 -8.70 -12.60 5.49
N PHE A 86 -8.21 -13.56 6.29
CA PHE A 86 -9.02 -14.24 7.31
C PHE A 86 -9.59 -13.28 8.37
N LYS A 87 -8.92 -12.16 8.65
CA LYS A 87 -9.41 -11.17 9.61
C LYS A 87 -10.61 -10.40 9.05
N ARG A 88 -10.68 -10.26 7.72
CA ARG A 88 -11.73 -9.51 7.04
C ARG A 88 -13.01 -10.29 6.86
N SER A 89 -12.96 -11.63 6.78
CA SER A 89 -14.16 -12.48 6.61
C SER A 89 -15.18 -12.31 7.75
N CYS A 90 -14.72 -11.91 8.94
CA CYS A 90 -15.56 -11.70 10.12
C CYS A 90 -15.73 -10.21 10.50
N ALA A 91 -15.48 -9.28 9.57
CA ALA A 91 -15.54 -7.85 9.89
C ALA A 91 -16.96 -7.43 10.36
N PRO A 92 -17.06 -6.60 11.42
CA PRO A 92 -18.34 -6.03 11.87
C PRO A 92 -18.93 -5.13 10.77
N ASN A 93 -20.23 -4.83 10.89
CA ASN A 93 -20.90 -3.94 9.94
C ASN A 93 -20.37 -2.50 10.08
N GLY A 94 -20.18 -1.83 8.95
CA GLY A 94 -19.78 -0.43 8.89
C GLY A 94 -20.11 0.16 7.51
N PRO A 95 -20.43 1.46 7.41
CA PRO A 95 -20.73 2.09 6.15
C PRO A 95 -19.47 2.20 5.28
N LYS A 96 -19.62 2.02 3.96
CA LYS A 96 -18.56 2.32 3.00
C LYS A 96 -18.35 3.84 2.95
N VAL A 97 -17.10 4.27 3.01
CA VAL A 97 -16.68 5.67 2.85
C VAL A 97 -15.72 5.76 1.67
N GLY A 98 -15.91 6.76 0.80
CA GLY A 98 -15.08 6.99 -0.39
C GLY A 98 -15.43 6.12 -1.59
N SER A 99 -14.95 6.54 -2.77
CA SER A 99 -15.15 5.84 -4.04
C SER A 99 -14.17 4.68 -4.27
N GLY A 100 -13.09 4.63 -3.48
CA GLY A 100 -12.02 3.62 -3.61
C GLY A 100 -12.44 2.19 -3.28
N GLY A 101 -13.56 1.99 -2.60
CA GLY A 101 -14.05 0.66 -2.20
C GLY A 101 -13.97 0.42 -0.70
N SER A 102 -14.60 -0.66 -0.26
CA SER A 102 -14.54 -1.16 1.11
C SER A 102 -13.93 -2.57 1.13
N LEU A 103 -13.26 -2.93 2.21
CA LEU A 103 -12.70 -4.27 2.43
C LEU A 103 -13.71 -5.24 3.06
N SER A 104 -15.00 -4.88 3.09
CA SER A 104 -16.05 -5.75 3.61
C SER A 104 -16.23 -6.99 2.72
N PRO A 105 -16.23 -8.20 3.29
CA PRO A 105 -16.50 -9.44 2.56
C PRO A 105 -17.93 -9.51 2.04
N ARG A 106 -18.81 -8.62 2.51
CA ARG A 106 -20.22 -8.54 2.11
C ARG A 106 -20.43 -7.59 0.93
N SER A 107 -19.43 -6.77 0.58
CA SER A 107 -19.54 -5.71 -0.42
C SER A 107 -18.45 -5.82 -1.49
N ASP A 108 -17.55 -4.84 -1.57
CA ASP A 108 -16.66 -4.64 -2.73
C ASP A 108 -15.51 -5.65 -2.80
N TYR A 109 -15.08 -6.28 -1.70
CA TYR A 109 -13.92 -7.17 -1.69
C TYR A 109 -14.26 -8.58 -1.20
N ARG A 110 -14.42 -9.52 -2.14
CA ARG A 110 -14.66 -10.94 -1.87
C ARG A 110 -13.45 -11.76 -2.32
N ALA A 111 -12.71 -12.31 -1.35
CA ALA A 111 -11.54 -13.15 -1.62
C ALA A 111 -11.46 -14.32 -0.62
N PRO A 112 -10.92 -15.48 -1.04
CA PRO A 112 -10.73 -16.64 -0.17
C PRO A 112 -9.80 -16.33 1.01
N SER A 113 -10.12 -16.83 2.21
CA SER A 113 -9.29 -16.62 3.42
C SER A 113 -7.94 -17.32 3.37
N ASP A 114 -7.80 -18.32 2.51
CA ASP A 114 -6.63 -19.14 2.22
C ASP A 114 -5.90 -18.70 0.93
N SER A 115 -6.10 -17.46 0.50
CA SER A 115 -5.40 -16.89 -0.66
C SER A 115 -3.88 -16.84 -0.47
N GLU A 116 -3.15 -17.02 -1.58
CA GLU A 116 -1.68 -16.92 -1.63
C GLU A 116 -1.23 -15.62 -2.30
N ALA A 117 -0.10 -15.08 -1.85
CA ALA A 117 0.51 -13.89 -2.45
C ALA A 117 1.46 -14.21 -3.62
N THR A 118 1.68 -15.50 -3.93
CA THR A 118 2.75 -15.97 -4.83
C THR A 118 2.77 -15.26 -6.19
N VAL A 119 1.63 -15.21 -6.89
CA VAL A 119 1.55 -14.60 -8.23
C VAL A 119 1.88 -13.10 -8.19
N TRP A 120 1.48 -12.40 -7.13
CA TRP A 120 1.77 -10.99 -6.94
C TRP A 120 3.25 -10.75 -6.62
N LEU A 121 3.84 -11.60 -5.78
CA LEU A 121 5.27 -11.54 -5.46
C LEU A 121 6.15 -11.91 -6.66
N ASP A 122 5.67 -12.77 -7.56
CA ASP A 122 6.37 -13.09 -8.80
C ASP A 122 6.41 -11.90 -9.76
N ASP A 123 5.31 -11.15 -9.92
CA ASP A 123 5.33 -9.89 -10.69
C ASP A 123 6.27 -8.84 -10.05
N LEU A 124 6.29 -8.77 -8.71
CA LEU A 124 7.15 -7.83 -7.97
C LEU A 124 8.65 -8.04 -8.25
N LYS A 125 9.08 -9.28 -8.56
CA LYS A 125 10.48 -9.57 -8.91
C LYS A 125 10.95 -8.87 -10.19
N SER A 126 10.03 -8.45 -11.06
CA SER A 126 10.36 -7.68 -12.26
C SER A 126 10.75 -6.22 -11.97
N ILE A 127 10.44 -5.74 -10.75
CA ILE A 127 10.67 -4.35 -10.35
C ILE A 127 12.13 -4.19 -9.87
N PRO A 128 12.88 -3.20 -10.38
CA PRO A 128 14.24 -2.93 -9.93
C PRO A 128 14.32 -2.63 -8.42
N GLU A 129 15.40 -3.10 -7.78
CA GLU A 129 15.63 -2.86 -6.34
C GLU A 129 16.21 -1.49 -6.03
N LYS A 130 16.70 -0.78 -7.05
CA LYS A 130 17.33 0.54 -6.93
C LYS A 130 16.92 1.40 -8.11
N ASP A 131 16.98 2.70 -7.90
CA ASP A 131 16.89 3.66 -9.00
C ASP A 131 18.03 3.42 -10.00
N GLY A 132 17.76 3.62 -11.29
CA GLY A 132 18.78 3.52 -12.32
C GLY A 132 19.88 4.57 -12.12
N LEU A 133 21.13 4.18 -12.39
CA LEU A 133 22.24 5.11 -12.65
C LEU A 133 21.99 5.90 -13.94
#